data_AF-A0A4C1ZQV1-F1
#
_entry.id   AF-A0A4C1ZQV1-F1
#
_cell.length_a   1.000
_cell.length_b   1.000
_cell.length_c   1.000
_cell.angle_alpha   90.00
_cell.angle_beta   90.00
_cell.angle_gamma   90.00
#
_symmetry.space_group_name_H-M   'P 1'
#
loop_
_entity.id
_entity.type
_entity.pdbx_description
1 polymer ?
#
loop_
_entity_poly.entity_id
_entity_poly.type
_entity_poly.pdbx_seq_one_letter_code
_entity_poly.pdbx_strand_id
1 'polypeptide(L)'
;MGYGERGAGNVIPPHATLHFEVELINIGDSPPPTNVFKEIDADKDNMLSREEVSIELAFRSMDANGDLELSREEVSEYLKKQMVPSDGAEMSEDIKQMLEGHDKLVEEIFQHEDKDKNGFISHEEFSGPKHDEL
;
A
#
# COMPACT_ATOMS: atom_id res chain seq x y z
N MET A 1 21.48 31.29 -7.38
CA MET A 1 20.57 30.99 -6.25
C MET A 1 20.03 32.30 -5.72
N GLY A 2 18.72 32.40 -5.50
CA GLY A 2 17.97 33.66 -5.32
C GLY A 2 16.93 33.84 -6.44
N TYR A 3 16.23 34.98 -6.47
CA TYR A 3 15.15 35.23 -7.46
C TYR A 3 15.63 35.75 -8.82
N GLY A 4 16.95 35.85 -9.02
CA GLY A 4 17.57 36.15 -10.32
C GLY A 4 17.12 37.48 -10.92
N GLU A 5 17.10 37.56 -12.26
CA GLU A 5 16.72 38.77 -13.00
C GLU A 5 15.21 39.07 -12.93
N ARG A 6 14.40 38.07 -12.55
CA ARG A 6 12.94 38.24 -12.46
C ARG A 6 12.50 38.83 -11.13
N GLY A 7 13.28 38.65 -10.06
CA GLY A 7 12.86 39.04 -8.72
C GLY A 7 11.64 38.24 -8.23
N ALA A 8 11.05 38.67 -7.11
CA ALA A 8 9.84 38.06 -6.54
C ALA A 8 8.76 39.13 -6.34
N GLY A 9 7.90 39.28 -7.35
CA GLY A 9 6.83 40.29 -7.34
C GLY A 9 7.36 41.69 -7.06
N ASN A 10 6.72 42.40 -6.14
CA ASN A 10 7.10 43.77 -5.75
C ASN A 10 8.01 43.82 -4.50
N VAL A 11 8.43 42.66 -3.99
CA VAL A 11 9.05 42.53 -2.66
C VAL A 11 10.55 42.27 -2.76
N ILE A 12 10.99 41.58 -3.82
CA ILE A 12 12.41 41.32 -4.08
C ILE A 12 12.75 41.79 -5.49
N PRO A 13 13.59 42.83 -5.65
CA PRO A 13 13.99 43.34 -6.96
C PRO A 13 14.83 42.33 -7.78
N PRO A 14 14.84 42.48 -9.12
CA PRO A 14 15.85 41.86 -9.97
C PRO A 14 17.26 42.07 -9.45
N HIS A 15 18.08 41.01 -9.49
CA HIS A 15 19.49 41.02 -9.06
C HIS A 15 19.72 41.41 -7.59
N ALA A 16 18.69 41.41 -6.74
CA ALA A 16 18.86 41.67 -5.32
C ALA A 16 19.76 40.60 -4.67
N THR A 17 20.71 41.05 -3.86
CA THR A 17 21.52 40.18 -2.99
C THR A 17 20.73 39.95 -1.70
N LEU A 18 20.57 38.69 -1.31
CA LEU A 18 19.80 38.31 -0.13
C LEU A 18 20.72 37.90 1.01
N HIS A 19 20.46 38.44 2.20
CA HIS A 19 21.11 38.05 3.44
C HIS A 19 20.08 37.30 4.30
N PHE A 20 20.39 36.05 4.66
CA PHE A 20 19.55 35.23 5.52
C PHE A 20 20.28 34.97 6.83
N GLU A 21 19.56 35.15 7.93
CA GLU A 21 19.95 34.63 9.24
C GLU A 21 19.10 33.39 9.49
N VAL A 22 19.76 32.24 9.64
CA VAL A 22 19.10 30.95 9.78
C VAL A 22 19.55 30.34 11.09
N GLU A 23 18.58 30.04 11.96
CA GLU A 23 18.80 29.30 13.18
C GLU A 23 18.18 27.91 13.06
N LEU A 24 19.00 26.87 13.21
CA LEU A 24 18.53 25.48 13.25
C LEU A 24 18.07 25.16 14.66
N ILE A 25 16.75 25.11 14.86
CA ILE A 25 16.16 24.87 16.19
C ILE A 25 16.15 23.37 16.53
N ASN A 26 15.83 22.51 15.55
CA ASN A 26 15.84 21.05 15.72
C ASN A 26 15.88 20.36 14.34
N ILE A 27 16.43 19.15 14.30
CA ILE A 27 16.25 18.19 13.20
C ILE A 27 15.35 17.09 13.76
N GLY A 28 14.16 16.91 13.18
CA GLY A 28 13.33 15.77 13.53
C GLY A 28 13.93 14.48 12.98
N ASP A 29 14.08 13.46 13.82
CA ASP A 29 14.33 12.11 13.35
C ASP A 29 13.13 11.67 12.52
N SER A 30 13.31 11.56 11.20
CA SER A 30 12.40 10.74 10.41
C SER A 30 12.66 9.30 10.83
N PRO A 31 11.62 8.46 11.07
CA PRO A 31 11.85 7.04 11.26
C PRO A 31 12.76 6.55 10.13
N PRO A 32 13.74 5.67 10.45
CA PRO A 32 14.66 5.17 9.44
C PRO A 32 13.83 4.63 8.27
N PRO A 33 14.21 4.92 7.02
CA PRO A 33 13.51 4.33 5.89
C PRO A 33 13.51 2.82 6.07
N THR A 34 12.32 2.23 6.16
CA THR A 34 12.16 0.79 6.40
C THR A 34 12.86 0.05 5.28
N ASN A 35 13.77 -0.87 5.63
CA ASN A 35 14.47 -1.68 4.65
C ASN A 35 13.57 -2.86 4.24
N VAL A 36 12.59 -2.55 3.40
CA VAL A 36 11.57 -3.48 2.90
C VAL A 36 12.18 -4.67 2.16
N PHE A 37 13.44 -4.57 1.73
CA PHE A 37 14.13 -5.65 1.05
C PHE A 37 14.23 -6.91 1.91
N LYS A 38 14.39 -6.77 3.23
CA LYS A 38 14.43 -7.91 4.15
C LYS A 38 13.05 -8.44 4.54
N GLU A 39 12.03 -7.62 4.36
CA GLU A 39 10.65 -7.97 4.67
C GLU A 39 10.02 -8.75 3.50
N ILE A 40 10.44 -8.43 2.26
CA ILE A 40 9.93 -9.05 1.04
C ILE A 40 10.69 -10.33 0.68
N ASP A 41 11.97 -10.45 1.06
CA ASP A 41 12.82 -11.64 0.87
C ASP A 41 12.36 -12.76 1.83
N ALA A 42 11.30 -13.46 1.43
CA ALA A 42 10.63 -14.46 2.22
C ALA A 42 11.47 -15.74 2.33
N ASP A 43 12.19 -16.10 1.26
CA ASP A 43 13.05 -17.29 1.22
C ASP A 43 14.47 -17.05 1.75
N LYS A 44 14.82 -15.78 2.04
CA LYS A 44 16.07 -15.33 2.64
C LYS A 44 17.30 -15.58 1.76
N ASP A 45 17.11 -15.61 0.44
CA ASP A 45 18.18 -15.81 -0.53
C ASP A 45 18.94 -14.51 -0.86
N ASN A 46 18.51 -13.36 -0.31
CA ASN A 46 19.01 -12.00 -0.56
C ASN A 46 18.78 -11.51 -2.00
N MET A 47 17.87 -12.14 -2.72
CA MET A 47 17.33 -11.69 -3.99
C MET A 47 15.86 -11.33 -3.80
N LEU A 48 15.28 -10.69 -4.82
CA LEU A 48 13.83 -10.49 -4.88
C LEU A 48 13.35 -11.16 -6.15
N SER A 49 12.62 -12.24 -5.98
CA SER A 49 11.94 -12.91 -7.08
C SER A 49 10.74 -12.07 -7.56
N ARG A 50 10.32 -12.29 -8.82
CA ARG A 50 9.11 -11.65 -9.35
C ARG A 50 7.88 -12.01 -8.52
N GLU A 51 7.86 -13.24 -8.00
CA GLU A 51 6.81 -13.75 -7.12
C GLU A 51 6.73 -12.93 -5.84
N GLU A 52 7.84 -12.79 -5.10
CA GLU A 52 7.89 -12.04 -3.84
C GLU A 52 7.50 -10.59 -4.01
N VAL A 53 8.00 -9.93 -5.06
CA VAL A 53 7.60 -8.55 -5.38
C VAL A 53 6.10 -8.45 -5.69
N SER A 54 5.53 -9.45 -6.37
CA SER A 54 4.11 -9.46 -6.71
C SER A 54 3.23 -9.70 -5.48
N ILE A 55 3.65 -10.61 -4.59
CA ILE A 55 2.97 -10.90 -3.33
C ILE A 55 3.00 -9.67 -2.41
N GLU A 56 4.15 -9.01 -2.27
CA GLU A 56 4.26 -7.77 -1.48
C GLU A 56 3.37 -6.66 -2.01
N LEU A 57 3.37 -6.45 -3.34
CA LEU A 57 2.53 -5.41 -3.94
C LEU A 57 1.05 -5.72 -3.75
N ALA A 58 0.65 -6.99 -3.81
CA ALA A 58 -0.71 -7.40 -3.51
C ALA A 58 -1.03 -7.14 -2.03
N PHE A 59 -0.18 -7.58 -1.10
CA PHE A 59 -0.36 -7.37 0.34
C PHE A 59 -0.51 -5.88 0.66
N ARG A 60 0.42 -5.03 0.20
CA ARG A 60 0.37 -3.57 0.39
C ARG A 60 -0.82 -2.90 -0.28
N SER A 61 -1.34 -3.48 -1.36
CA SER A 61 -2.55 -2.93 -2.00
C SER A 61 -3.81 -3.22 -1.20
N MET A 62 -3.76 -4.21 -0.31
CA MET A 62 -4.85 -4.62 0.58
C MET A 62 -4.74 -3.97 1.95
N ASP A 63 -3.55 -3.92 2.54
CA ASP A 63 -3.27 -3.23 3.81
C ASP A 63 -3.42 -1.71 3.65
N ALA A 64 -4.63 -1.22 3.91
CA ALA A 64 -4.98 0.18 3.71
C ALA A 64 -4.54 1.05 4.89
N ASN A 65 -4.43 0.45 6.07
CA ASN A 65 -4.15 1.15 7.30
C ASN A 65 -2.65 1.18 7.64
N GLY A 66 -1.85 0.28 7.05
CA GLY A 66 -0.40 0.23 7.14
C GLY A 66 0.12 -0.43 8.42
N ASP A 67 -0.69 -1.28 9.07
CA ASP A 67 -0.32 -2.03 10.28
C ASP A 67 0.41 -3.34 9.98
N LEU A 68 0.59 -3.69 8.70
CA LEU A 68 1.22 -4.93 8.23
C LEU A 68 0.40 -6.20 8.56
N GLU A 69 -0.90 -6.05 8.80
CA GLU A 69 -1.84 -7.15 9.06
C GLU A 69 -3.09 -6.98 8.19
N LEU A 70 -3.54 -8.02 7.49
CA LEU A 70 -4.77 -7.92 6.70
C LEU A 70 -5.98 -8.24 7.55
N SER A 71 -6.80 -7.23 7.80
CA SER A 71 -8.11 -7.39 8.42
C SER A 71 -9.15 -7.96 7.45
N ARG A 72 -10.25 -8.50 7.99
CA ARG A 72 -11.38 -8.99 7.20
C ARG A 72 -11.96 -7.88 6.30
N GLU A 73 -12.01 -6.66 6.82
CA GLU A 73 -12.49 -5.48 6.11
C GLU A 73 -11.60 -5.12 4.92
N GLU A 74 -10.28 -5.18 5.08
CA GLU A 74 -9.30 -4.89 4.02
C GLU A 74 -9.33 -5.92 2.90
N VAL A 75 -9.32 -7.21 3.25
CA VAL A 75 -9.48 -8.31 2.28
C VAL A 75 -10.82 -8.16 1.55
N SER A 76 -11.88 -7.80 2.29
CA SER A 76 -13.20 -7.63 1.73
C SER A 76 -13.29 -6.49 0.71
N GLU A 77 -12.76 -5.32 1.06
CA GLU A 77 -12.75 -4.16 0.17
C GLU A 77 -11.89 -4.40 -1.07
N TYR A 78 -10.77 -5.10 -0.93
CA TYR A 78 -9.92 -5.47 -2.08
C TYR A 78 -10.66 -6.37 -3.08
N LEU A 79 -11.29 -7.44 -2.60
CA LEU A 79 -12.04 -8.38 -3.44
C LEU A 79 -13.25 -7.71 -4.10
N LYS A 80 -13.97 -6.87 -3.35
CA LYS A 80 -15.05 -6.04 -3.90
C LYS A 80 -14.56 -5.11 -5.00
N LYS A 81 -13.38 -4.50 -4.84
CA LYS A 81 -12.77 -3.64 -5.85
C LYS A 81 -12.31 -4.40 -7.09
N GLN A 82 -11.88 -5.65 -6.95
CA GLN A 82 -11.58 -6.56 -8.08
C GLN A 82 -12.85 -6.95 -8.85
N MET A 83 -13.98 -7.15 -8.15
CA MET A 83 -15.24 -7.59 -8.76
C MET A 83 -16.06 -6.46 -9.38
N VAL A 84 -15.84 -5.21 -8.99
CA VAL A 84 -16.55 -4.05 -9.56
C VAL A 84 -15.71 -3.44 -10.69
N PRO A 85 -16.13 -3.57 -11.97
CA PRO A 85 -15.46 -2.91 -13.07
C PRO A 85 -15.53 -1.37 -12.89
N SER A 86 -14.43 -0.68 -13.18
CA SER A 86 -14.33 0.78 -13.02
C SER A 86 -15.20 1.59 -13.99
N ASP A 87 -15.80 0.95 -14.99
CA ASP A 87 -16.83 1.54 -15.85
C ASP A 87 -18.18 1.39 -15.14
N GLY A 88 -18.85 2.51 -14.84
CA GLY A 88 -20.05 2.61 -14.01
C GLY A 88 -21.30 1.92 -14.57
N ALA A 89 -21.19 0.63 -14.88
CA ALA A 89 -22.27 -0.29 -15.12
C ALA A 89 -23.08 -0.40 -13.83
N GLU A 90 -24.41 -0.35 -13.96
CA GLU A 90 -25.33 -0.60 -12.86
C GLU A 90 -24.94 -1.91 -12.16
N MET A 91 -24.98 -1.86 -10.83
CA MET A 91 -24.77 -3.01 -9.96
C MET A 91 -25.83 -4.06 -10.29
N SER A 92 -25.53 -4.96 -11.23
CA SER A 92 -26.48 -5.97 -11.70
C SER A 92 -26.84 -6.90 -10.54
N GLU A 93 -28.01 -7.54 -10.61
CA GLU A 93 -28.40 -8.57 -9.64
C GLU A 93 -27.31 -9.65 -9.51
N ASP A 94 -26.59 -9.96 -10.59
CA ASP A 94 -25.43 -10.86 -10.58
C ASP A 94 -24.30 -10.36 -9.67
N ILE A 95 -23.90 -9.09 -9.75
CA ILE A 95 -22.88 -8.50 -8.87
C ILE A 95 -23.36 -8.53 -7.42
N LYS A 96 -24.65 -8.29 -7.18
CA LYS A 96 -25.25 -8.29 -5.85
C LYS A 96 -25.25 -9.69 -5.23
N GLN A 97 -25.56 -10.71 -6.03
CA GLN A 97 -25.54 -12.11 -5.62
C GLN A 97 -24.11 -12.64 -5.43
N MET A 98 -23.14 -12.12 -6.20
CA MET A 98 -21.71 -12.38 -6.01
C MET A 98 -21.16 -11.71 -4.73
N LEU A 99 -21.66 -10.53 -4.37
CA LEU A 99 -21.32 -9.86 -3.11
C LEU A 99 -21.90 -10.56 -1.87
N GLU A 100 -23.04 -11.22 -1.99
CA GLU A 100 -23.56 -12.08 -0.91
C GLU A 100 -22.71 -13.36 -0.73
N GLY A 101 -22.03 -13.81 -1.79
CA GLY A 101 -21.05 -14.91 -1.74
C GLY A 101 -19.67 -14.47 -1.24
N HIS A 102 -19.37 -13.18 -1.31
CA HIS A 102 -18.07 -12.63 -0.98
C HIS A 102 -17.71 -12.80 0.50
N ASP A 103 -18.67 -12.67 1.43
CA ASP A 103 -18.43 -12.95 2.86
C ASP A 103 -17.95 -14.40 3.09
N LYS A 104 -18.45 -15.36 2.31
CA LYS A 104 -18.00 -16.75 2.39
C LYS A 104 -16.57 -16.92 1.87
N LEU A 105 -16.21 -16.20 0.79
CA LEU A 105 -14.86 -16.22 0.25
C LEU A 105 -13.87 -15.66 1.26
N VAL A 106 -14.19 -14.55 1.93
CA VAL A 106 -13.37 -14.00 3.01
C VAL A 106 -13.22 -15.01 4.12
N GLU A 107 -14.31 -15.65 4.55
CA GLU A 107 -14.25 -16.68 5.60
C GLU A 107 -13.36 -17.86 5.20
N GLU A 108 -13.44 -18.33 3.95
CA GLU A 108 -12.60 -19.43 3.46
C GLU A 108 -11.13 -19.04 3.38
N ILE A 109 -10.82 -17.81 2.96
CA ILE A 109 -9.46 -17.28 2.95
C ILE A 109 -8.90 -17.28 4.38
N PHE A 110 -9.61 -16.68 5.34
CA PHE A 110 -9.16 -16.65 6.73
C PHE A 110 -9.01 -18.07 7.31
N GLN A 111 -9.90 -19.01 6.99
CA GLN A 111 -9.75 -20.39 7.47
C GLN A 111 -8.47 -21.10 6.99
N HIS A 112 -7.93 -20.70 5.83
CA HIS A 112 -6.71 -21.30 5.27
C HIS A 112 -5.45 -20.50 5.62
N GLU A 113 -5.55 -19.18 5.66
CA GLU A 113 -4.41 -18.28 5.81
C GLU A 113 -4.16 -17.90 7.28
N ASP A 114 -5.20 -17.62 8.08
CA ASP A 114 -5.09 -17.28 9.52
C ASP A 114 -4.79 -18.55 10.34
N LYS A 115 -3.50 -18.88 10.44
CA LYS A 115 -2.98 -20.10 11.07
C LYS A 115 -3.00 -19.98 12.58
N ASP A 116 -2.72 -18.80 13.10
CA ASP A 116 -2.69 -18.54 14.53
C ASP A 116 -4.08 -18.20 15.12
N LYS A 117 -5.08 -17.95 14.26
CA LYS A 117 -6.48 -17.65 14.58
C LYS A 117 -6.65 -16.35 15.35
N ASN A 118 -5.79 -15.38 15.09
CA ASN A 118 -5.86 -14.06 15.70
C ASN A 118 -6.89 -13.13 15.04
N GLY A 119 -7.46 -13.54 13.89
CA GLY A 119 -8.46 -12.77 13.14
C GLY A 119 -7.88 -11.82 12.10
N PHE A 120 -6.57 -11.89 11.86
CA PHE A 120 -5.81 -11.14 10.87
C PHE A 120 -4.95 -12.11 10.05
N ILE A 121 -4.54 -11.69 8.86
CA ILE A 121 -3.58 -12.45 8.05
C ILE A 121 -2.28 -11.66 8.01
N SER A 122 -1.25 -12.19 8.66
CA SER A 122 0.10 -11.61 8.62
C SER A 122 0.81 -11.86 7.28
N HIS A 123 1.91 -11.17 7.05
CA HIS A 123 2.76 -11.39 5.88
C HIS A 123 3.26 -12.84 5.75
N GLU A 124 3.58 -13.50 6.87
CA GLU A 124 4.04 -14.90 6.90
C GLU A 124 2.91 -15.92 6.62
N GLU A 125 1.67 -15.50 6.80
CA GLU A 125 0.47 -16.30 6.59
C GLU A 125 -0.08 -16.17 5.17
N PHE A 126 0.16 -15.02 4.55
CA PHE A 126 -0.35 -14.68 3.24
C PHE A 126 0.36 -15.45 2.11
N SER A 127 -0.41 -16.24 1.36
CA SER A 127 0.08 -17.01 0.21
C SER A 127 -0.10 -16.32 -1.15
N GLY A 128 -0.66 -15.10 -1.17
CA GLY A 128 -0.88 -14.36 -2.41
C GLY A 128 -2.18 -14.73 -3.15
N PRO A 129 -2.65 -13.88 -4.08
CA PRO A 129 -3.71 -14.27 -5.00
C PRO A 129 -3.20 -15.41 -5.89
N LYS A 130 -3.82 -16.59 -5.77
CA LYS A 130 -3.47 -17.77 -6.56
C LYS A 130 -3.89 -17.57 -8.01
N HIS A 131 -2.97 -17.08 -8.83
CA HIS A 131 -3.16 -17.05 -10.26
C HIS A 131 -2.78 -18.45 -10.79
N ASP A 132 -3.78 -19.29 -11.09
CA ASP A 132 -3.57 -20.46 -11.94
C ASP A 132 -3.16 -19.94 -13.32
N GLU A 133 -1.85 -19.83 -13.60
CA GLU A 133 -1.36 -19.65 -14.96
C GLU A 133 -1.73 -20.91 -15.78
N LEU A 134 -2.75 -20.74 -16.62
CA LEU A 134 -3.18 -21.69 -17.67
C LEU A 134 -2.12 -21.90 -18.76
#